data_AF-A0A4W6FZA6-F1
#
_entry.id   AF-A0A4W6FZA6-F1
#
_cell.length_a   1.000
_cell.length_b   1.000
_cell.length_c   1.000
_cell.angle_alpha   90.00
_cell.angle_beta   90.00
_cell.angle_gamma   90.00
#
_symmetry.space_group_name_H-M   'P 1'
#
loop_
_entity.id
_entity.type
_entity.pdbx_description
1 polymer ?
#
loop_
_entity_poly.entity_id
_entity_poly.type
_entity_poly.pdbx_seq_one_letter_code
_entity_poly.pdbx_strand_id
1 'polypeptide(L)'
;MKIWIALVLAAFAAGASAQSCTCETLKWATCDGNPCSCTILVDNNVKQTLDCTKLIPKCFLMKAEMYRAKKGLDTRTIGGKPVETAFVDNDGIYDPECENDGKFKAKQCNNTEECWCVNSAGVRRTDKGDKNHKCEELVETYWVRIQLTHKPVTTPLNAPNLKYDPDARLIVVDVKKPMGERKSDLTNMAYYMEKDVKVLPLFKNQDKFEPTVGSQKLEMENILVYYVDEKAPTFTMKNLTGGIIAVIVVVVLGVIAGLLILFFAKRRQSQRYNKAQVRQTSFTVLVSNL
;
A
#
# COMPACT_ATOMS: atom_id res chain seq x y z
N MET A 1 16.14 -54.21 46.71
CA MET A 1 17.02 -53.42 45.81
C MET A 1 16.45 -53.11 44.42
N LYS A 2 15.43 -53.81 43.89
CA LYS A 2 14.91 -53.54 42.53
C LYS A 2 13.85 -52.42 42.43
N ILE A 3 13.21 -52.05 43.55
CA ILE A 3 12.13 -51.03 43.58
C ILE A 3 12.68 -49.59 43.55
N TRP A 4 13.87 -49.35 44.10
CA TRP A 4 14.47 -48.01 44.13
C TRP A 4 14.99 -47.55 42.77
N ILE A 5 15.38 -48.48 41.88
CA ILE A 5 15.88 -48.15 40.54
C ILE A 5 14.74 -47.66 39.63
N ALA A 6 13.54 -48.20 39.79
CA ALA A 6 12.37 -47.78 39.02
C ALA A 6 11.90 -46.35 39.39
N LEU A 7 12.03 -45.96 40.66
CA LEU A 7 11.67 -44.61 41.11
C LEU A 7 12.66 -43.53 40.65
N VAL A 8 13.95 -43.87 40.51
CA VAL A 8 14.95 -42.94 39.94
C VAL A 8 14.75 -42.76 38.43
N LEU A 9 14.36 -43.80 37.69
CA LEU A 9 14.04 -43.69 36.26
C LEU A 9 12.74 -42.91 36.00
N ALA A 10 11.74 -43.02 36.88
CA ALA A 10 10.51 -42.23 36.80
C ALA A 10 10.74 -40.74 37.13
N ALA A 11 11.70 -40.43 38.01
CA ALA A 11 12.08 -39.04 38.33
C ALA A 11 12.88 -38.36 37.21
N PHE A 12 13.63 -39.11 36.39
CA PHE A 12 14.33 -38.56 35.23
C PHE A 12 13.43 -38.35 34.00
N ALA A 13 12.29 -39.04 33.90
CA ALA A 13 11.30 -38.81 32.83
C ALA A 13 10.37 -37.61 33.11
N ALA A 14 10.23 -37.19 34.37
CA ALA A 14 9.43 -36.02 34.76
C ALA A 14 10.22 -34.69 34.72
N GLY A 15 11.51 -34.74 34.39
CA GLY A 15 12.40 -33.58 34.29
C GLY A 15 12.56 -33.01 32.88
N ALA A 16 11.83 -33.50 31.88
CA ALA A 16 11.69 -32.79 30.61
C ALA A 16 10.73 -31.63 30.85
N SER A 17 11.27 -30.50 31.34
CA SER A 17 10.56 -29.23 31.33
C SER A 17 9.99 -29.03 29.94
N ALA A 18 8.66 -29.09 29.79
CA ALA A 18 7.97 -28.52 28.65
C ALA A 18 8.21 -27.01 28.74
N GLN A 19 9.36 -26.54 28.27
CA GLN A 19 9.65 -25.13 28.16
C GLN A 19 8.63 -24.60 27.16
N SER A 20 7.76 -23.71 27.62
CA SER A 20 6.74 -23.05 26.80
C SER A 20 7.46 -22.24 25.72
N CYS A 21 7.73 -22.86 24.59
CA CYS A 21 8.36 -22.29 23.42
C CYS A 21 7.32 -21.43 22.71
N THR A 22 7.47 -20.10 22.80
CA THR A 22 6.50 -19.15 22.22
C THR A 22 7.21 -18.04 21.45
N CYS A 23 6.54 -17.54 20.41
CA CYS A 23 7.03 -16.41 19.63
C CYS A 23 6.31 -15.13 20.08
N GLU A 24 6.98 -14.29 20.86
CA GLU A 24 6.38 -13.04 21.33
C GLU A 24 6.20 -12.02 20.19
N THR A 25 7.03 -12.11 19.15
CA THR A 25 6.98 -11.20 17.99
C THR A 25 5.92 -11.58 16.96
N LEU A 26 5.24 -12.72 17.08
CA LEU A 26 4.16 -13.10 16.15
C LEU A 26 3.13 -14.06 16.75
N LYS A 27 1.88 -13.60 16.90
CA LYS A 27 0.76 -14.39 17.43
C LYS A 27 0.30 -15.53 16.52
N TRP A 28 0.67 -15.52 15.24
CA TRP A 28 0.34 -16.57 14.28
C TRP A 28 1.41 -17.67 14.18
N ALA A 29 2.53 -17.53 14.89
CA ALA A 29 3.58 -18.53 14.87
C ALA A 29 3.14 -19.80 15.62
N THR A 30 3.48 -20.95 15.04
CA THR A 30 3.40 -22.26 15.71
C THR A 30 4.80 -22.66 16.12
N CYS A 31 5.01 -22.89 17.40
CA CYS A 31 6.32 -23.15 17.98
C CYS A 31 6.31 -24.49 18.74
N ASP A 32 7.25 -25.36 18.42
CA ASP A 32 7.37 -26.71 18.98
C ASP A 32 8.82 -27.20 19.02
N GLY A 33 9.06 -28.28 19.78
CA GLY A 33 10.34 -28.97 19.85
C GLY A 33 11.32 -28.49 20.93
N ASN A 34 12.43 -29.23 21.05
CA ASN A 34 13.59 -28.93 21.89
C ASN A 34 14.86 -29.32 21.11
N PRO A 35 15.61 -28.38 20.50
CA PRO A 35 15.50 -26.92 20.64
C PRO A 35 14.22 -26.33 20.02
N CYS A 36 13.75 -25.23 20.60
CA CYS A 36 12.53 -24.51 20.20
C CYS A 36 12.59 -24.04 18.74
N SER A 37 11.66 -24.50 17.91
CA SER A 37 11.55 -24.11 16.50
C SER A 37 10.17 -23.50 16.22
N CYS A 38 10.16 -22.30 15.65
CA CYS A 38 8.93 -21.57 15.33
C CYS A 38 8.74 -21.46 13.82
N THR A 39 7.50 -21.67 13.37
CA THR A 39 7.11 -21.58 11.96
C THR A 39 5.80 -20.84 11.76
N ILE A 40 5.58 -20.32 10.56
CA ILE A 40 4.28 -19.80 10.10
C ILE A 40 3.92 -20.39 8.75
N LEU A 41 2.62 -20.62 8.53
CA LEU A 41 2.11 -21.01 7.23
C LEU A 41 1.98 -19.79 6.32
N VAL A 42 2.67 -19.83 5.18
CA VAL A 42 2.67 -18.78 4.16
C VAL A 42 1.98 -19.20 2.86
N ASP A 43 1.73 -20.50 2.70
CA ASP A 43 0.90 -21.08 1.63
C ASP A 43 0.43 -22.48 2.08
N ASN A 44 -0.31 -23.19 1.21
CA ASN A 44 -0.75 -24.56 1.40
C ASN A 44 0.44 -25.48 1.71
N ASN A 45 0.54 -25.92 2.97
CA ASN A 45 1.61 -26.78 3.48
C ASN A 45 3.03 -26.20 3.36
N VAL A 46 3.16 -24.89 3.10
CA VAL A 46 4.46 -24.21 3.06
C VAL A 46 4.67 -23.54 4.41
N LYS A 47 5.62 -24.06 5.18
CA LYS A 47 6.05 -23.52 6.47
C LYS A 47 7.29 -22.65 6.28
N GLN A 48 7.22 -21.41 6.74
CA GLN A 48 8.35 -20.50 6.86
C GLN A 48 8.90 -20.56 8.27
N THR A 49 10.20 -20.85 8.42
CA THR A 49 10.89 -20.83 9.71
C THR A 49 11.10 -19.38 10.17
N LEU A 50 10.95 -19.16 11.48
CA LEU A 50 10.98 -17.84 12.11
C LEU A 50 12.11 -17.72 13.15
N ASP A 51 12.77 -16.56 13.15
CA ASP A 51 13.64 -16.12 14.24
C ASP A 51 12.85 -15.20 15.17
N CYS A 52 12.32 -15.74 16.26
CA CYS A 52 11.51 -15.00 17.22
C CYS A 52 12.30 -14.10 18.17
N THR A 53 13.64 -14.03 18.01
CA THR A 53 14.48 -13.07 18.75
C THR A 53 14.43 -11.67 18.14
N LYS A 54 13.85 -11.54 16.94
CA LYS A 54 13.72 -10.29 16.17
C LYS A 54 12.29 -10.11 15.68
N LEU A 55 11.98 -8.90 15.22
CA LEU A 55 10.75 -8.65 14.47
C LEU A 55 10.74 -9.52 13.21
N ILE A 56 9.59 -10.11 12.92
CA ILE A 56 9.45 -10.98 11.75
C ILE A 56 9.47 -10.11 10.48
N PRO A 57 10.20 -10.52 9.42
CA PRO A 57 10.27 -9.76 8.19
C PRO A 57 8.89 -9.45 7.58
N LYS A 58 8.68 -8.19 7.18
CA LYS A 58 7.42 -7.71 6.58
C LYS A 58 6.95 -8.57 5.41
N CYS A 59 7.86 -9.04 4.56
CA CYS A 59 7.51 -9.88 3.42
C CYS A 59 6.84 -11.20 3.85
N PHE A 60 7.40 -11.89 4.85
CA PHE A 60 6.80 -13.12 5.39
C PHE A 60 5.45 -12.86 6.04
N LEU A 61 5.31 -11.74 6.75
CA LEU A 61 4.04 -11.35 7.38
C LEU A 61 2.96 -11.07 6.34
N MET A 62 3.26 -10.27 5.31
CA MET A 62 2.34 -10.02 4.20
C MET A 62 1.94 -11.31 3.50
N LYS A 63 2.88 -12.23 3.27
CA LYS A 63 2.60 -13.53 2.66
C LYS A 63 1.66 -14.38 3.53
N ALA A 64 1.92 -14.45 4.83
CA ALA A 64 1.05 -15.13 5.78
C ALA A 64 -0.35 -14.49 5.86
N GLU A 65 -0.44 -13.17 5.83
CA GLU A 65 -1.73 -12.44 5.78
C GLU A 65 -2.53 -12.80 4.54
N MET A 66 -1.89 -12.80 3.37
CA MET A 66 -2.55 -13.17 2.11
C MET A 66 -3.00 -14.63 2.11
N TYR A 67 -2.19 -15.55 2.65
CA TYR A 67 -2.61 -16.94 2.83
C TYR A 67 -3.83 -17.06 3.74
N ARG A 68 -3.81 -16.39 4.90
CA ARG A 68 -4.92 -16.38 5.86
C ARG A 68 -6.19 -15.81 5.22
N ALA A 69 -6.08 -14.71 4.48
CA ALA A 69 -7.19 -14.08 3.77
C ALA A 69 -7.81 -15.03 2.74
N LYS A 70 -6.98 -15.71 1.93
CA LYS A 70 -7.42 -16.72 0.94
C LYS A 70 -8.15 -17.90 1.59
N LYS A 71 -7.79 -18.27 2.82
CA LYS A 71 -8.43 -19.35 3.58
C LYS A 71 -9.67 -18.92 4.36
N GLY A 72 -10.08 -17.65 4.24
CA GLY A 72 -11.17 -17.10 5.06
C GLY A 72 -10.85 -17.11 6.55
N LEU A 73 -9.58 -17.29 6.92
CA LEU A 73 -9.13 -17.15 8.29
C LEU A 73 -9.15 -15.67 8.65
N ASP A 74 -9.32 -15.41 9.93
CA ASP A 74 -9.34 -14.04 10.40
C ASP A 74 -8.04 -13.33 10.05
N THR A 75 -8.19 -12.33 9.18
CA THR A 75 -7.22 -11.31 8.80
C THR A 75 -7.77 -9.92 9.13
N ARG A 76 -9.00 -9.86 9.67
CA ARG A 76 -9.86 -8.69 9.75
C ARG A 76 -9.85 -8.09 11.16
N THR A 77 -9.93 -6.77 11.36
CA THR A 77 -10.52 -5.63 10.61
C THR A 77 -11.97 -5.36 11.04
N ILE A 78 -12.09 -4.45 12.01
CA ILE A 78 -13.26 -3.58 12.23
C ILE A 78 -12.84 -2.19 11.71
N GLY A 79 -13.42 -1.75 10.60
CA GLY A 79 -13.37 -0.34 10.18
C GLY A 79 -12.46 -0.04 8.98
N GLY A 80 -13.09 -0.01 7.81
CA GLY A 80 -12.59 0.77 6.67
C GLY A 80 -12.29 -0.05 5.43
N LYS A 81 -13.06 0.21 4.37
CA LYS A 81 -12.47 0.26 3.02
C LYS A 81 -11.18 1.10 3.10
N PRO A 82 -10.15 0.85 2.27
CA PRO A 82 -9.04 1.79 2.15
C PRO A 82 -9.63 3.18 1.89
N VAL A 83 -9.36 4.12 2.80
CA VAL A 83 -9.82 5.51 2.67
C VAL A 83 -9.18 6.07 1.41
N GLU A 84 -10.02 6.43 0.43
CA GLU A 84 -9.65 6.88 -0.93
C GLU A 84 -8.90 8.22 -1.01
N THR A 85 -8.35 8.74 0.10
CA THR A 85 -7.83 10.13 0.17
C THR A 85 -6.38 10.27 0.60
N ALA A 86 -5.54 9.25 0.41
CA ALA A 86 -4.11 9.42 0.59
C ALA A 86 -3.33 8.85 -0.59
N PHE A 87 -2.32 9.59 -1.09
CA PHE A 87 -1.26 9.08 -1.95
C PHE A 87 -0.37 8.10 -1.14
N VAL A 88 -0.97 6.99 -0.70
CA VAL A 88 -0.49 5.94 0.19
C VAL A 88 -0.79 4.63 -0.53
N ASP A 89 0.27 3.92 -0.95
CA ASP A 89 0.27 2.58 -1.58
C ASP A 89 -1.05 2.16 -2.25
N ASN A 90 -1.36 2.75 -3.42
CA ASN A 90 -2.65 2.62 -4.10
C ASN A 90 -2.99 1.17 -4.56
N ASP A 91 -2.04 0.24 -4.46
CA ASP A 91 -2.26 -1.17 -4.81
C ASP A 91 -2.60 -2.08 -3.61
N GLY A 92 -2.52 -1.56 -2.37
CA GLY A 92 -2.87 -2.30 -1.16
C GLY A 92 -1.94 -3.49 -0.85
N ILE A 93 -2.43 -4.39 0.02
CA ILE A 93 -1.74 -5.64 0.35
C ILE A 93 -1.78 -6.61 -0.85
N TYR A 94 -0.65 -7.22 -1.18
CA TYR A 94 -0.49 -8.21 -2.25
C TYR A 94 0.24 -9.45 -1.72
N ASP A 95 0.21 -10.56 -2.45
CA ASP A 95 0.96 -11.79 -2.11
C ASP A 95 2.40 -11.67 -2.62
N PRO A 96 3.38 -11.41 -1.73
CA PRO A 96 4.72 -11.08 -2.17
C PRO A 96 5.57 -12.32 -2.42
N GLU A 97 6.56 -12.14 -3.28
CA GLU A 97 7.72 -13.02 -3.36
C GLU A 97 8.82 -12.50 -2.42
N CYS A 98 9.29 -13.40 -1.55
CA CYS A 98 10.33 -13.11 -0.57
C CYS A 98 11.61 -13.88 -0.90
N GLU A 99 12.74 -13.31 -0.55
CA GLU A 99 14.02 -14.00 -0.40
C GLU A 99 14.03 -14.85 0.87
N ASN A 100 15.00 -15.75 1.00
CA ASN A 100 15.11 -16.66 2.15
C ASN A 100 15.34 -15.93 3.49
N ASP A 101 15.91 -14.73 3.46
CA ASP A 101 16.12 -13.88 4.63
C ASP A 101 14.90 -13.00 4.97
N GLY A 102 13.82 -13.12 4.19
CA GLY A 102 12.58 -12.37 4.38
C GLY A 102 12.57 -10.99 3.75
N LYS A 103 13.61 -10.60 2.99
CA LYS A 103 13.53 -9.42 2.13
C LYS A 103 12.57 -9.65 0.98
N PHE A 104 12.03 -8.58 0.44
CA PHE A 104 11.27 -8.64 -0.81
C PHE A 104 12.22 -8.95 -1.97
N LYS A 105 11.77 -9.79 -2.89
CA LYS A 105 12.36 -9.78 -4.23
C LYS A 105 12.07 -8.43 -4.88
N ALA A 106 13.05 -7.87 -5.60
CA ALA A 106 12.91 -6.56 -6.23
C ALA A 106 11.74 -6.50 -7.22
N LYS A 107 11.51 -7.59 -7.96
CA LYS A 107 10.36 -7.76 -8.86
C LYS A 107 9.23 -8.48 -8.13
N GLN A 108 8.02 -7.96 -8.26
CA GLN A 108 6.79 -8.55 -7.73
C GLN A 108 5.76 -8.67 -8.84
N CYS A 109 5.03 -9.80 -8.88
CA CYS A 109 3.97 -10.03 -9.87
C CYS A 109 2.63 -10.47 -9.24
N ASN A 110 2.59 -10.72 -7.93
CA ASN A 110 1.38 -11.15 -7.20
C ASN A 110 0.65 -12.35 -7.85
N ASN A 111 1.41 -13.31 -8.39
CA ASN A 111 0.89 -14.44 -9.16
C ASN A 111 0.05 -14.06 -10.40
N THR A 112 0.29 -12.88 -10.98
CA THR A 112 -0.36 -12.39 -12.20
C THR A 112 0.64 -12.22 -13.35
N GLU A 113 0.18 -11.76 -14.51
CA GLU A 113 1.05 -11.41 -15.64
C GLU A 113 1.60 -9.98 -15.57
N GLU A 114 1.09 -9.19 -14.63
CA GLU A 114 1.54 -7.83 -14.37
C GLU A 114 2.60 -7.82 -13.28
N CYS A 115 3.77 -7.26 -13.59
CA CYS A 115 4.90 -7.19 -12.67
C CYS A 115 5.35 -5.73 -12.44
N TRP A 116 5.87 -5.43 -11.26
CA TRP A 116 6.40 -4.12 -10.90
C TRP A 116 7.65 -4.27 -10.01
N CYS A 117 8.39 -3.18 -9.85
CA CYS A 117 9.49 -3.14 -8.87
C CYS A 117 9.05 -2.55 -7.54
N VAL A 118 9.59 -3.10 -6.46
CA VAL A 118 9.37 -2.63 -5.08
C VAL A 118 10.68 -2.14 -4.44
N ASN A 119 10.57 -1.45 -3.30
CA ASN A 119 11.71 -1.15 -2.42
C ASN A 119 11.86 -2.22 -1.34
N SER A 120 12.86 -2.03 -0.46
CA SER A 120 13.03 -2.89 0.73
C SER A 120 11.82 -2.86 1.67
N ALA A 121 10.91 -1.89 1.52
CA ALA A 121 9.64 -1.84 2.22
C ALA A 121 8.47 -2.58 1.56
N GLY A 122 8.67 -3.19 0.38
CA GLY A 122 7.62 -3.84 -0.40
C GLY A 122 6.67 -2.87 -1.11
N VAL A 123 6.98 -1.56 -1.08
CA VAL A 123 6.15 -0.53 -1.71
C VAL A 123 6.53 -0.42 -3.18
N ARG A 124 5.53 -0.34 -4.06
CA ARG A 124 5.74 -0.21 -5.51
C ARG A 124 6.42 1.12 -5.84
N ARG A 125 7.39 1.06 -6.76
CA ARG A 125 8.18 2.21 -7.22
C ARG A 125 8.34 2.30 -8.73
N THR A 126 7.59 1.48 -9.47
CA THR A 126 7.48 1.57 -10.94
C THR A 126 6.04 1.39 -11.39
N ASP A 127 5.75 1.72 -12.65
CA ASP A 127 4.51 1.21 -13.26
C ASP A 127 4.53 -0.32 -13.34
N LYS A 128 3.33 -0.87 -13.54
CA LYS A 128 3.15 -2.28 -13.88
C LYS A 128 3.56 -2.50 -15.33
N GLY A 129 4.35 -3.53 -15.56
CA GLY A 129 4.76 -4.05 -16.86
C GLY A 129 4.38 -5.53 -16.99
N ASP A 130 4.87 -6.18 -18.03
CA ASP A 130 4.68 -7.62 -18.25
C ASP A 130 5.68 -8.46 -17.42
N LYS A 131 5.69 -9.78 -17.63
CA LYS A 131 6.64 -10.70 -16.96
C LYS A 131 8.12 -10.40 -17.26
N ASN A 132 8.41 -9.70 -18.36
CA ASN A 132 9.76 -9.29 -18.77
C ASN A 132 10.21 -7.98 -18.11
N HIS A 133 9.36 -7.35 -17.29
CA HIS A 133 9.71 -6.17 -16.50
C HIS A 133 10.97 -6.43 -15.66
N LYS A 134 11.97 -5.55 -15.78
CA LYS A 134 13.28 -5.71 -15.15
C LYS A 134 13.38 -4.85 -13.89
N CYS A 135 13.80 -5.48 -12.80
CA CYS A 135 14.12 -4.81 -11.54
C CYS A 135 15.54 -5.20 -11.16
N GLU A 136 16.51 -4.36 -11.54
CA GLU A 136 17.94 -4.67 -11.44
C GLU A 136 18.41 -4.86 -10.00
N GLU A 137 17.82 -4.11 -9.07
CA GLU A 137 18.17 -4.16 -7.66
C GLU A 137 16.96 -3.90 -6.76
N LEU A 138 17.05 -4.38 -5.53
CA LEU A 138 16.17 -3.97 -4.45
C LEU A 138 16.68 -2.65 -3.88
N VAL A 139 15.97 -1.56 -4.14
CA VAL A 139 16.35 -0.24 -3.62
C VAL A 139 15.96 -0.15 -2.15
N GLU A 140 16.90 0.32 -1.33
CA GLU A 140 16.72 0.40 0.11
C GLU A 140 15.94 1.65 0.51
N THR A 141 14.99 1.47 1.42
CA THR A 141 14.36 2.56 2.16
C THR A 141 15.26 2.98 3.33
N TYR A 142 15.75 4.22 3.31
CA TYR A 142 16.65 4.76 4.35
C TYR A 142 15.95 5.69 5.34
N TRP A 143 14.75 6.17 5.00
CA TRP A 143 13.97 7.06 5.84
C TRP A 143 12.50 6.68 5.82
N VAL A 144 11.96 6.42 7.01
CA VAL A 144 10.53 6.23 7.22
C VAL A 144 9.99 7.43 7.99
N ARG A 145 8.98 8.09 7.43
CA ARG A 145 8.23 9.15 8.10
C ARG A 145 6.87 8.60 8.52
N ILE A 146 6.62 8.59 9.81
CA ILE A 146 5.37 8.12 10.40
C ILE A 146 4.59 9.34 10.87
N GLN A 147 3.35 9.44 10.42
CA GLN A 147 2.40 10.46 10.85
C GLN A 147 1.30 9.78 11.64
N LEU A 148 1.15 10.15 12.90
CA LEU A 148 0.15 9.61 13.81
C LEU A 148 -0.86 10.70 14.14
N THR A 149 -2.13 10.43 13.89
CA THR A 149 -3.22 11.28 14.36
C THR A 149 -3.78 10.69 15.63
N HIS A 150 -3.83 11.47 16.71
CA HIS A 150 -4.42 11.03 17.97
C HIS A 150 -5.85 11.57 18.14
N LYS A 151 -6.65 10.86 18.94
CA LYS A 151 -7.99 11.31 19.36
C LYS A 151 -7.90 12.61 20.17
N PRO A 152 -8.96 13.44 20.20
CA PRO A 152 -9.00 14.64 21.02
C PRO A 152 -8.60 14.36 22.48
N VAL A 153 -7.78 15.24 23.04
CA VAL A 153 -7.29 15.16 24.42
C VAL A 153 -7.84 16.30 25.27
N THR A 154 -7.97 16.07 26.57
CA THR A 154 -8.52 17.07 27.52
C THR A 154 -7.50 18.13 27.93
N THR A 155 -6.21 17.83 27.81
CA THR A 155 -5.12 18.72 28.20
C THR A 155 -4.20 18.92 26.99
N PRO A 156 -3.80 20.15 26.67
CA PRO A 156 -2.84 20.40 25.60
C PRO A 156 -1.55 19.60 25.81
N LEU A 157 -1.10 18.91 24.77
CA LEU A 157 0.13 18.13 24.85
C LEU A 157 1.33 19.06 24.85
N ASN A 158 2.14 18.95 25.91
CA ASN A 158 3.45 19.59 25.95
C ASN A 158 4.52 18.56 25.54
N ALA A 159 4.88 18.58 24.26
CA ALA A 159 5.85 17.65 23.67
C ALA A 159 6.98 18.41 22.96
N PRO A 160 7.89 19.07 23.70
CA PRO A 160 8.89 19.97 23.11
C PRO A 160 9.89 19.26 22.20
N ASN A 161 10.08 17.95 22.39
CA ASN A 161 11.00 17.13 21.61
C ASN A 161 10.32 16.41 20.42
N LEU A 162 9.03 16.64 20.20
CA LEU A 162 8.24 15.96 19.18
C LEU A 162 7.81 16.97 18.12
N LYS A 163 7.87 16.58 16.84
CA LYS A 163 7.20 17.37 15.80
C LYS A 163 5.70 17.15 15.93
N TYR A 164 5.03 18.10 16.55
CA TYR A 164 3.61 18.02 16.88
C TYR A 164 2.87 19.24 16.35
N ASP A 165 1.77 18.98 15.64
CA ASP A 165 0.80 19.99 15.24
C ASP A 165 -0.47 19.81 16.11
N PRO A 166 -0.73 20.75 17.04
CA PRO A 166 -1.87 20.66 17.95
C PRO A 166 -3.22 20.84 17.22
N ASP A 167 -3.27 21.64 16.16
CA ASP A 167 -4.51 21.93 15.43
C ASP A 167 -4.95 20.68 14.63
N ALA A 168 -3.98 19.98 14.04
CA ALA A 168 -4.21 18.74 13.32
C ALA A 168 -4.19 17.48 14.21
N ARG A 169 -3.86 17.59 15.51
CA ARG A 169 -3.58 16.44 16.42
C ARG A 169 -2.57 15.46 15.84
N LEU A 170 -1.58 16.00 15.14
CA LEU A 170 -0.67 15.23 14.28
C LEU A 170 0.72 15.17 14.89
N ILE A 171 1.19 13.95 15.11
CA ILE A 171 2.55 13.65 15.56
C ILE A 171 3.35 13.15 14.35
N VAL A 172 4.52 13.75 14.10
CA VAL A 172 5.41 13.36 13.01
C VAL A 172 6.69 12.78 13.57
N VAL A 173 6.96 11.51 13.23
CA VAL A 173 8.18 10.79 13.62
C VAL A 173 8.99 10.49 12.38
N ASP A 174 10.21 11.02 12.32
CA ASP A 174 11.17 10.75 11.24
C ASP A 174 12.21 9.75 11.74
N VAL A 175 12.19 8.52 11.23
CA VAL A 175 13.19 7.48 11.54
C VAL A 175 14.11 7.31 10.35
N LYS A 176 15.40 7.60 10.53
CA LYS A 176 16.40 7.61 9.46
C LYS A 176 17.56 6.70 9.79
N LYS A 177 18.08 6.01 8.78
CA LYS A 177 19.38 5.35 8.81
C LYS A 177 20.31 5.96 7.76
N PRO A 178 21.64 5.88 7.95
CA PRO A 178 22.61 6.21 6.91
C PRO A 178 22.32 5.46 5.61
N MET A 179 22.47 6.16 4.48
CA MET A 179 22.43 5.52 3.16
C MET A 179 23.55 4.47 3.05
N GLY A 180 23.25 3.34 2.41
CA GLY A 180 24.15 2.19 2.33
C GLY A 180 24.09 1.25 3.54
N GLU A 181 23.46 1.64 4.65
CA GLU A 181 23.31 0.76 5.80
C GLU A 181 22.21 -0.29 5.58
N ARG A 182 22.54 -1.56 5.81
CA ARG A 182 21.64 -2.72 5.63
C ARG A 182 21.42 -3.55 6.90
N LYS A 183 21.97 -3.14 8.05
CA LYS A 183 21.81 -3.86 9.32
C LYS A 183 20.48 -3.54 10.00
N SER A 184 20.10 -2.26 9.98
CA SER A 184 18.86 -1.79 10.59
C SER A 184 17.70 -1.89 9.59
N ASP A 185 16.65 -2.62 9.97
CA ASP A 185 15.42 -2.77 9.19
C ASP A 185 14.33 -1.84 9.74
N LEU A 186 14.22 -0.66 9.11
CA LEU A 186 13.18 0.32 9.44
C LEU A 186 11.79 -0.13 8.99
N THR A 187 11.72 -0.98 7.97
CA THR A 187 10.48 -1.46 7.37
C THR A 187 9.70 -2.32 8.34
N ASN A 188 10.36 -3.28 9.01
CA ASN A 188 9.68 -4.18 9.93
C ASN A 188 9.07 -3.40 11.08
N MET A 189 9.83 -2.48 11.70
CA MET A 189 9.32 -1.60 12.74
C MET A 189 8.09 -0.81 12.28
N ALA A 190 8.18 -0.16 11.11
CA ALA A 190 7.07 0.63 10.56
C ALA A 190 5.82 -0.21 10.32
N TYR A 191 5.99 -1.45 9.83
CA TYR A 191 4.88 -2.37 9.59
C TYR A 191 4.20 -2.82 10.88
N TYR A 192 4.98 -3.19 11.90
CA TYR A 192 4.43 -3.54 13.22
C TYR A 192 3.65 -2.36 13.82
N MET A 193 4.23 -1.15 13.77
CA MET A 193 3.57 0.05 14.28
C MET A 193 2.27 0.37 13.52
N GLU A 194 2.26 0.19 12.20
CA GLU A 194 1.06 0.32 11.39
C GLU A 194 -0.03 -0.67 11.81
N LYS A 195 0.35 -1.93 12.06
CA LYS A 195 -0.56 -2.99 12.50
C LYS A 195 -1.10 -2.74 13.90
N ASP A 196 -0.27 -2.30 14.84
CA ASP A 196 -0.68 -2.01 16.21
C ASP A 196 -1.69 -0.85 16.25
N VAL A 197 -1.45 0.24 15.50
CA VAL A 197 -2.37 1.39 15.45
C VAL A 197 -3.69 1.04 14.75
N LYS A 198 -3.66 0.18 13.73
CA LYS A 198 -4.87 -0.30 13.05
C LYS A 198 -5.64 -1.38 13.84
N VAL A 199 -5.30 -1.61 15.11
CA VAL A 199 -5.93 -2.61 15.98
C VAL A 199 -5.80 -4.03 15.41
N LEU A 200 -4.65 -4.30 14.78
CA LEU A 200 -4.28 -5.60 14.24
C LEU A 200 -2.92 -6.06 14.80
N PRO A 201 -2.67 -5.99 16.13
CA PRO A 201 -1.35 -6.19 16.70
C PRO A 201 -0.80 -7.57 16.36
N LEU A 202 0.43 -7.61 15.88
CA LEU A 202 1.10 -8.86 15.45
C LEU A 202 1.76 -9.58 16.62
N PHE A 203 2.19 -8.84 17.64
CA PHE A 203 2.79 -9.41 18.84
C PHE A 203 1.85 -10.42 19.49
N LYS A 204 2.40 -11.37 20.25
CA LYS A 204 1.57 -12.29 21.02
C LYS A 204 0.83 -11.58 22.15
N ASN A 205 1.47 -10.58 22.76
CA ASN A 205 0.76 -9.61 23.59
C ASN A 205 -0.19 -8.79 22.71
N GLN A 206 -1.44 -8.64 23.14
CA GLN A 206 -2.51 -7.93 22.43
C GLN A 206 -2.89 -6.62 23.11
N ASP A 207 -2.02 -6.09 23.97
CA ASP A 207 -2.19 -4.77 24.57
C ASP A 207 -2.34 -3.69 23.48
N LYS A 208 -3.27 -2.77 23.70
CA LYS A 208 -3.55 -1.67 22.78
C LYS A 208 -2.37 -0.68 22.80
N PHE A 209 -1.96 -0.22 21.62
CA PHE A 209 -0.93 0.81 21.50
C PHE A 209 -1.46 2.17 21.99
N GLU A 210 -1.09 2.54 23.21
CA GLU A 210 -1.48 3.78 23.87
C GLU A 210 -0.26 4.43 24.54
N PRO A 211 0.59 5.15 23.79
CA PRO A 211 1.75 5.82 24.37
C PRO A 211 1.31 6.93 25.34
N THR A 212 2.10 7.14 26.40
CA THR A 212 1.87 8.18 27.39
C THR A 212 2.77 9.38 27.10
N VAL A 213 2.19 10.58 27.03
CA VAL A 213 2.93 11.85 26.97
C VAL A 213 2.62 12.64 28.23
N GLY A 214 3.64 12.86 29.07
CA GLY A 214 3.45 13.38 30.42
C GLY A 214 2.65 12.40 31.29
N SER A 215 1.47 12.80 31.74
CA SER A 215 0.52 11.95 32.49
C SER A 215 -0.68 11.49 31.65
N GLN A 216 -0.73 11.82 30.36
CA GLN A 216 -1.87 11.54 29.50
C GLN A 216 -1.57 10.41 28.53
N LYS A 217 -2.46 9.42 28.48
CA LYS A 217 -2.45 8.37 27.46
C LYS A 217 -3.02 8.91 26.16
N LEU A 218 -2.38 8.57 25.05
CA LEU A 218 -2.80 8.96 23.72
C LEU A 218 -3.39 7.77 22.99
N GLU A 219 -4.66 7.88 22.62
CA GLU A 219 -5.29 6.93 21.70
C GLU A 219 -5.06 7.40 20.26
N MET A 220 -4.52 6.53 19.42
CA MET A 220 -4.32 6.81 18.00
C MET A 220 -5.62 6.58 17.21
N GLU A 221 -5.93 7.50 16.31
CA GLU A 221 -7.05 7.45 15.38
C GLU A 221 -6.59 6.95 14.00
N ASN A 222 -5.43 7.43 13.53
CA ASN A 222 -4.91 7.09 12.21
C ASN A 222 -3.37 7.05 12.21
N ILE A 223 -2.82 6.29 11.27
CA ILE A 223 -1.39 6.24 10.97
C ILE A 223 -1.18 6.32 9.46
N LEU A 224 -0.30 7.23 9.03
CA LEU A 224 0.22 7.28 7.66
C LEU A 224 1.73 7.04 7.71
N VAL A 225 2.19 6.08 6.90
CA VAL A 225 3.60 5.72 6.81
C VAL A 225 4.11 6.06 5.42
N TYR A 226 5.12 6.92 5.37
CA TYR A 226 5.81 7.32 4.15
C TYR A 226 7.20 6.70 4.12
N TYR A 227 7.53 6.07 3.01
CA TYR A 227 8.83 5.44 2.78
C TYR A 227 9.63 6.29 1.80
N VAL A 228 10.88 6.58 2.16
CA VAL A 228 11.81 7.36 1.32
C VAL A 228 13.03 6.51 1.02
N ASP A 229 13.25 6.34 -0.28
CA ASP A 229 14.22 5.42 -0.85
C ASP A 229 15.53 6.11 -1.23
N GLU A 230 16.61 5.34 -1.27
CA GLU A 230 17.93 5.82 -1.73
C GLU A 230 17.93 6.25 -3.20
N LYS A 231 17.00 5.72 -4.01
CA LYS A 231 16.81 6.08 -5.42
C LYS A 231 15.36 6.46 -5.67
N ALA A 232 15.15 7.50 -6.49
CA ALA A 232 13.82 7.97 -6.85
C ALA A 232 13.01 6.87 -7.59
N PRO A 233 11.68 6.81 -7.39
CA PRO A 233 10.82 5.89 -8.12
C PRO A 233 10.66 6.33 -9.59
N THR A 234 10.36 5.37 -10.47
CA THR A 234 10.20 5.60 -11.92
C THR A 234 8.76 5.28 -12.35
N PHE A 235 7.88 6.28 -12.29
CA PHE A 235 6.51 6.17 -12.80
C PHE A 235 6.38 6.99 -14.09
N THR A 236 5.77 6.40 -15.11
CA THR A 236 5.36 7.07 -16.34
C THR A 236 3.94 7.59 -16.14
N MET A 237 3.68 8.85 -16.53
CA MET A 237 2.37 9.50 -16.37
C MET A 237 1.27 8.95 -17.32
N LYS A 238 1.27 7.64 -17.63
CA LYS A 238 0.39 7.02 -18.64
C LYS A 238 -1.10 7.07 -18.28
N ASN A 239 -1.45 7.12 -16.99
CA ASN A 239 -2.85 7.06 -16.56
C ASN A 239 -3.60 8.40 -16.71
N LEU A 240 -2.91 9.53 -16.92
CA LEU A 240 -3.57 10.80 -17.24
C LEU A 240 -3.87 10.95 -18.74
N THR A 241 -3.16 10.25 -19.62
CA THR A 241 -3.30 10.44 -21.07
C THR A 241 -4.61 9.92 -21.65
N GLY A 242 -5.17 8.80 -21.16
CA GLY A 242 -6.37 8.21 -21.77
C GLY A 242 -7.62 9.10 -21.70
N GLY A 243 -7.91 9.66 -20.51
CA GLY A 243 -9.06 10.55 -20.32
C GLY A 243 -8.89 11.89 -21.05
N ILE A 244 -7.69 12.46 -21.03
CA ILE A 244 -7.38 13.72 -21.72
C ILE A 244 -7.52 13.55 -23.23
N ILE A 245 -7.00 12.45 -23.81
CA ILE A 245 -7.12 12.17 -25.24
C ILE A 245 -8.59 12.02 -25.66
N ALA A 246 -9.41 11.30 -24.87
CA ALA A 246 -10.84 11.15 -25.17
C ALA A 246 -11.58 12.51 -25.21
N VAL A 247 -11.31 13.38 -24.24
CA VAL A 247 -11.90 14.73 -24.19
C VAL A 247 -11.46 15.57 -25.38
N ILE A 248 -10.17 15.55 -25.72
CA ILE A 248 -9.64 16.28 -26.88
C ILE A 248 -10.32 15.83 -28.17
N VAL A 249 -10.46 14.52 -28.39
CA VAL A 249 -11.10 13.96 -29.59
C VAL A 249 -12.55 14.43 -29.71
N VAL A 250 -13.32 14.40 -28.63
CA VAL A 250 -14.73 14.84 -28.62
C VAL A 250 -14.85 16.33 -28.94
N VAL A 251 -13.98 17.18 -28.35
CA VAL A 251 -13.98 18.62 -28.61
C VAL A 251 -13.63 18.91 -30.07
N VAL A 252 -12.60 18.26 -30.62
CA VAL A 252 -12.18 18.45 -32.02
C VAL A 252 -13.29 18.04 -32.99
N LEU A 253 -13.94 16.89 -32.77
CA LEU A 253 -15.07 16.44 -33.60
C LEU A 253 -16.26 17.41 -33.51
N GLY A 254 -16.55 17.96 -32.33
CA GLY A 254 -17.60 18.96 -32.14
C GLY A 254 -17.33 20.26 -32.92
N VAL A 255 -16.10 20.75 -32.90
CA VAL A 255 -15.69 21.95 -33.65
C VAL A 255 -15.79 21.72 -35.16
N ILE A 256 -15.31 20.57 -35.65
CA ILE A 256 -15.39 20.22 -37.08
C ILE A 256 -16.85 20.14 -37.54
N ALA A 257 -17.71 19.46 -36.77
CA ALA A 257 -19.13 19.38 -37.07
C ALA A 257 -19.80 20.76 -37.09
N GLY A 258 -19.48 21.62 -36.12
CA GLY A 258 -19.97 23.00 -36.06
C GLY A 258 -19.56 23.82 -37.29
N LEU A 259 -18.29 23.75 -37.71
CA LEU A 259 -17.79 24.43 -38.90
C LEU A 259 -18.45 23.91 -40.19
N LEU A 260 -18.67 22.59 -40.31
CA LEU A 260 -19.38 22.01 -41.45
C LEU A 260 -20.84 22.50 -41.52
N ILE A 261 -21.55 22.53 -40.39
CA ILE A 261 -22.93 23.04 -40.32
C ILE A 261 -22.98 24.51 -40.77
N LEU A 262 -22.07 25.35 -40.26
CA LEU A 262 -21.98 26.76 -40.65
C LEU A 262 -21.66 26.92 -42.14
N PHE A 263 -20.74 26.13 -42.68
CA PHE A 263 -20.40 26.14 -44.10
C PHE A 263 -21.60 25.79 -44.98
N PHE A 264 -22.33 24.72 -44.65
CA PHE A 264 -23.52 24.33 -45.40
C PHE A 264 -24.69 25.30 -45.24
N ALA A 265 -24.89 25.88 -44.05
CA ALA A 265 -25.91 26.89 -43.81
C ALA A 265 -25.63 28.16 -44.63
N LYS A 266 -24.39 28.65 -44.63
CA LYS A 266 -23.96 29.80 -45.42
C LYS A 266 -24.07 29.53 -46.92
N ARG A 267 -23.71 28.32 -47.38
CA ARG A 267 -23.87 27.91 -48.78
C ARG A 267 -25.34 27.87 -49.20
N ARG A 268 -26.24 27.36 -48.34
CA ARG A 268 -27.70 27.38 -48.60
C ARG A 268 -28.26 28.80 -48.63
N GLN A 269 -27.84 29.68 -47.72
CA GLN A 269 -28.22 31.10 -47.76
C GLN A 269 -27.76 31.77 -49.04
N SER A 270 -26.49 31.63 -49.44
CA SER A 270 -25.97 32.19 -50.69
C SER A 270 -26.75 31.70 -51.93
N GLN A 271 -27.13 30.42 -51.99
CA GLN A 271 -27.98 29.92 -53.07
C GLN A 271 -29.40 30.52 -53.06
N ARG A 272 -29.96 30.83 -51.89
CA ARG A 272 -31.26 31.54 -51.79
C ARG A 272 -31.15 33.00 -52.25
N TYR A 273 -30.06 33.70 -51.90
CA TYR A 273 -29.80 35.08 -52.37
C TYR A 273 -29.66 35.16 -53.89
N ASN A 274 -28.93 34.23 -54.52
CA ASN A 274 -28.79 34.19 -55.98
C ASN A 274 -30.13 33.94 -56.70
N LYS A 275 -31.03 33.13 -56.13
CA LYS A 275 -32.38 32.92 -56.71
C LYS A 275 -33.30 34.14 -56.57
N ALA A 276 -33.15 34.94 -55.51
CA ALA A 276 -33.93 36.17 -55.34
C ALA A 276 -33.54 37.26 -56.37
N GLN A 277 -32.24 37.38 -56.67
CA GLN A 277 -31.74 38.35 -57.64
C GLN A 277 -32.15 38.01 -59.08
N VAL A 278 -32.14 36.73 -59.48
CA VAL A 278 -32.64 36.30 -60.81
C VAL A 278 -34.13 36.60 -60.98
N ARG A 279 -34.96 36.43 -59.92
CA ARG A 279 -36.40 36.72 -59.98
C ARG A 279 -36.70 38.23 -60.08
N GLN A 280 -35.90 39.08 -59.43
CA GLN A 280 -36.00 40.53 -59.60
C GLN A 280 -35.57 40.97 -61.00
N THR A 281 -34.49 40.40 -61.54
CA THR A 281 -34.01 40.76 -62.89
C THR A 281 -35.03 40.38 -63.97
N SER A 282 -35.72 39.23 -63.85
CA SER A 282 -36.81 38.87 -64.76
C SER A 282 -38.06 39.76 -64.61
N PHE A 283 -38.36 40.28 -63.43
CA PHE A 283 -39.49 41.20 -63.24
C PHE A 283 -39.18 42.61 -63.75
N THR A 284 -37.95 43.12 -63.57
CA THR A 284 -37.54 44.44 -64.08
C THR A 284 -37.48 44.49 -65.61
N VAL A 285 -37.06 43.40 -66.27
CA VAL A 285 -37.06 43.34 -67.75
C VAL A 285 -38.48 43.32 -68.34
N LEU A 286 -39.46 42.71 -67.64
CA LEU A 286 -40.86 42.72 -68.08
C LEU A 286 -41.53 44.10 -67.93
N VAL A 287 -41.17 44.88 -66.92
CA VAL A 287 -41.74 46.23 -66.70
C VAL A 287 -41.09 47.29 -67.62
N SER A 288 -39.90 47.04 -68.15
CA SER A 288 -39.20 47.99 -69.04
C SER A 288 -39.61 47.88 -70.53
N ASN A 289 -40.49 46.94 -70.88
CA ASN A 289 -40.98 46.68 -72.25
C ASN A 289 -42.52 46.89 -72.38
N LEU A 290 -43.12 47.67 -71.47
CA LEU A 290 -44.51 48.11 -71.50
C LEU A 290 -44.59 49.63 -71.43
#